data_AF-A0A376MRI4-F1
#
_entry.id   AF-A0A376MRI4-F1
#
_cell.length_a   1.000
_cell.length_b   1.000
_cell.length_c   1.000
_cell.angle_alpha   90.00
_cell.angle_beta   90.00
_cell.angle_gamma   90.00
#
_symmetry.space_group_name_H-M   'P 1'
#
loop_
_entity.id
_entity.type
_entity.pdbx_description
1 polymer ?
#
loop_
_entity_poly.entity_id
_entity_poly.type
_entity_poly.pdbx_seq_one_letter_code
_entity_poly.pdbx_strand_id
1 'polypeptide(L)'
;MLTLAVWQTISTRIKRNCGERHYSVRSRVTNLTELLPGITHEQVCEAIREPFSPIMASAWEEEIISPDKTPDLPNFAETFARQSSWEWNFGQAPGSRICWMNALAGAAWKLHFDVEKGHITRAQVFTDSLNPAPLEALAGRLQGCLYRTDMLQQECEALLVDFPEQEKELRELSTWIAGAVR
;
A
#
# COMPACT_ATOMS: atom_id res chain seq x y z
N MET A 1 4.56 -22.69 12.57
CA MET A 1 5.01 -22.01 11.33
C MET A 1 4.03 -20.96 10.81
N LEU A 2 2.71 -21.08 11.04
CA LEU A 2 1.69 -20.08 10.63
C LEU A 2 1.74 -18.73 11.39
N THR A 3 2.27 -18.71 12.61
CA THR A 3 2.37 -17.50 13.44
C THR A 3 3.39 -16.48 12.91
N LEU A 4 4.37 -16.88 12.11
CA LEU A 4 5.36 -15.94 11.55
C LEU A 4 4.83 -15.14 10.35
N ALA A 5 3.91 -15.70 9.56
CA ALA A 5 3.45 -15.09 8.32
C ALA A 5 2.58 -13.84 8.55
N VAL A 6 1.68 -13.89 9.56
CA VAL A 6 0.78 -12.76 9.87
C VAL A 6 1.54 -11.54 10.40
N TRP A 7 2.61 -11.76 11.17
CA TRP A 7 3.44 -10.67 11.69
C TRP A 7 4.24 -9.94 10.59
N GLN A 8 4.62 -10.62 9.52
CA GLN A 8 5.42 -10.01 8.45
C GLN A 8 4.63 -8.99 7.61
N THR A 9 3.33 -9.17 7.44
CA THR A 9 2.50 -8.25 6.62
C THR A 9 2.04 -7.00 7.39
N ILE A 10 1.80 -7.11 8.70
CA ILE A 10 1.28 -6.00 9.53
C ILE A 10 2.42 -5.17 10.15
N SER A 11 3.64 -5.71 10.18
CA SER A 11 4.84 -4.95 10.57
C SER A 11 5.20 -3.95 9.47
N THR A 12 4.66 -2.74 9.59
CA THR A 12 5.07 -1.63 8.72
C THR A 12 6.54 -1.30 8.98
N ARG A 13 7.39 -1.25 7.94
CA ARG A 13 8.69 -0.55 8.02
C ARG A 13 8.44 0.85 8.60
N ILE A 14 9.34 1.34 9.45
CA ILE A 14 9.21 2.64 10.11
C ILE A 14 9.20 3.75 9.04
N LYS A 15 8.02 4.06 8.49
CA LYS A 15 7.73 5.22 7.64
C LYS A 15 7.26 6.33 8.58
N ARG A 16 7.97 7.47 8.62
CA ARG A 16 7.50 8.65 9.36
C ARG A 16 6.37 9.28 8.55
N ASN A 17 5.14 8.86 8.88
CA ASN A 17 3.91 9.34 8.29
C ASN A 17 3.26 10.36 9.21
N CYS A 18 3.08 11.60 8.75
CA CYS A 18 2.39 12.64 9.50
C CYS A 18 1.05 12.94 8.82
N GLY A 19 -0.04 12.44 9.42
CA GLY A 19 -1.42 12.64 8.92
C GLY A 19 -2.44 12.09 9.91
N GLU A 20 -3.68 12.58 9.85
CA GLU A 20 -4.80 12.08 10.65
C GLU A 20 -5.18 10.68 10.15
N ARG A 21 -4.98 9.67 10.99
CA ARG A 21 -5.29 8.27 10.70
C ARG A 21 -5.98 7.60 11.87
N HIS A 22 -6.91 6.71 11.57
CA HIS A 22 -7.26 5.64 12.49
C HIS A 22 -6.10 4.65 12.52
N TYR A 23 -5.43 4.57 13.67
CA TYR A 23 -4.35 3.61 13.86
C TYR A 23 -4.90 2.26 14.27
N SER A 24 -4.38 1.17 13.70
CA SER A 24 -4.69 -0.18 14.15
C SER A 24 -4.27 -0.35 15.62
N VAL A 25 -5.19 -0.81 16.46
CA VAL A 25 -4.88 -1.13 17.86
C VAL A 25 -4.14 -2.46 17.91
N ARG A 26 -2.94 -2.47 18.51
CA ARG A 26 -2.17 -3.71 18.68
C ARG A 26 -2.73 -4.51 19.84
N SER A 27 -3.11 -5.76 19.56
CA SER A 27 -3.55 -6.73 20.55
C SER A 27 -2.77 -8.03 20.40
N ARG A 28 -2.59 -8.74 21.51
CA ARG A 28 -2.09 -10.12 21.45
C ARG A 28 -3.20 -11.01 20.91
N VAL A 29 -2.86 -11.87 19.97
CA VAL A 29 -3.79 -12.80 19.32
C VAL A 29 -3.27 -14.23 19.45
N THR A 30 -4.18 -15.19 19.42
CA THR A 30 -3.89 -16.64 19.40
C THR A 30 -4.80 -17.31 18.36
N ASN A 31 -4.38 -18.43 17.81
CA ASN A 31 -5.20 -19.22 16.90
C ASN A 31 -6.18 -20.10 17.69
N LEU A 32 -7.41 -20.27 17.20
CA LEU A 32 -8.41 -21.14 17.84
C LEU A 32 -7.94 -22.60 17.96
N THR A 33 -7.04 -23.04 17.07
CA THR A 33 -6.42 -24.37 17.10
C THR A 33 -5.58 -24.62 18.37
N GLU A 34 -5.13 -23.57 19.06
CA GLU A 34 -4.43 -23.70 20.35
C GLU A 34 -5.39 -24.07 21.49
N LEU A 35 -6.67 -23.70 21.37
CA LEU A 35 -7.71 -23.98 22.36
C LEU A 35 -8.47 -25.27 22.03
N LEU A 36 -8.74 -25.49 20.74
CA LEU A 36 -9.42 -26.67 20.23
C LEU A 36 -8.62 -27.28 19.07
N PRO A 37 -7.72 -28.23 19.36
CA PRO A 37 -6.95 -28.91 18.33
C PRO A 37 -7.89 -29.61 17.33
N GLY A 38 -7.64 -29.41 16.03
CA GLY A 38 -8.44 -30.00 14.96
C GLY A 38 -9.68 -29.21 14.55
N ILE A 39 -9.92 -28.02 15.12
CA ILE A 39 -11.01 -27.14 14.68
C ILE A 39 -10.87 -26.79 13.18
N THR A 40 -11.96 -26.95 12.42
CA THR A 40 -12.01 -26.63 10.98
C THR A 40 -12.82 -25.37 10.70
N HIS A 41 -12.66 -24.82 9.49
CA HIS A 41 -13.44 -23.66 9.04
C HIS A 41 -14.94 -23.96 9.02
N GLU A 42 -15.32 -25.15 8.56
CA GLU A 42 -16.72 -25.60 8.46
C GLU A 42 -17.38 -25.66 9.83
N GLN A 43 -16.68 -26.21 10.83
CA GLN A 43 -17.17 -26.25 12.21
C GLN A 43 -17.40 -24.85 12.80
N VAL A 44 -16.54 -23.89 12.46
CA VAL A 44 -16.72 -22.49 12.86
C VAL A 44 -17.94 -21.87 12.17
N CYS A 45 -18.12 -22.09 10.86
CA CYS A 45 -19.29 -21.62 10.12
C CYS A 45 -20.60 -22.18 10.68
N GLU A 46 -20.65 -23.47 11.00
CA GLU A 46 -21.81 -24.11 11.62
C GLU A 46 -22.14 -23.53 12.99
N ALA A 47 -21.13 -23.39 13.86
CA ALA A 47 -21.31 -22.82 15.19
C ALA A 47 -21.76 -21.34 15.16
N ILE A 48 -21.36 -20.59 14.13
CA ILE A 48 -21.86 -19.23 13.90
C ILE A 48 -23.31 -19.27 13.41
N ARG A 49 -23.70 -20.24 12.57
CA ARG A 49 -25.04 -20.34 11.97
C ARG A 49 -26.12 -20.75 12.98
N GLU A 50 -25.81 -21.67 13.88
CA GLU A 50 -26.77 -22.26 14.83
C GLU A 50 -27.56 -21.20 15.65
N PRO A 51 -26.95 -20.15 16.22
CA PRO A 51 -27.67 -19.08 16.92
C PRO A 51 -28.64 -18.26 16.06
N PHE A 52 -28.45 -18.20 14.74
CA PHE A 52 -29.32 -17.44 13.83
C PHE A 52 -30.57 -18.23 13.41
N SER A 53 -30.53 -19.56 13.51
CA SER A 53 -31.62 -20.47 13.13
C SER A 53 -32.98 -20.13 13.81
N PRO A 54 -33.07 -19.92 15.14
CA PRO A 54 -34.36 -19.62 15.78
C PRO A 54 -34.87 -18.19 15.50
N ILE A 55 -34.00 -17.26 15.12
CA ILE A 55 -34.36 -15.87 14.81
C ILE A 55 -34.98 -15.76 13.40
N MET A 56 -34.59 -16.67 12.52
CA MET A 56 -35.02 -16.71 11.12
C MET A 56 -35.96 -17.92 10.93
N ALA A 57 -37.24 -17.74 11.24
CA ALA A 57 -38.28 -18.78 11.29
C ALA A 57 -38.62 -19.48 9.95
N SER A 58 -37.78 -19.37 8.92
CA SER A 58 -37.93 -20.03 7.62
C SER A 58 -36.66 -20.82 7.32
N ALA A 59 -36.80 -22.01 6.73
CA ALA A 59 -35.66 -22.77 6.22
C ALA A 59 -35.10 -22.02 5.01
N TRP A 60 -33.90 -21.44 5.15
CA TRP A 60 -33.20 -20.82 4.03
C TRP A 60 -32.31 -21.88 3.41
N GLU A 61 -32.31 -21.96 2.08
CA GLU A 61 -31.32 -22.74 1.36
C GLU A 61 -30.00 -21.95 1.33
N GLU A 62 -28.90 -22.67 1.52
CA GLU A 62 -27.56 -22.07 1.42
C GLU A 62 -27.27 -21.72 -0.04
N GLU A 63 -27.03 -20.44 -0.31
CA GLU A 63 -26.58 -19.98 -1.62
C GLU A 63 -25.05 -19.95 -1.67
N ILE A 64 -24.46 -20.77 -2.53
CA ILE A 64 -23.01 -20.82 -2.73
C ILE A 64 -22.61 -19.84 -3.84
N ILE A 65 -21.90 -18.78 -3.46
CA ILE A 65 -21.28 -17.84 -4.40
C ILE A 65 -19.90 -18.39 -4.81
N SER A 66 -19.79 -18.87 -6.04
CA SER A 66 -18.53 -19.42 -6.59
C SER A 66 -17.63 -18.31 -7.15
N PRO A 67 -16.30 -18.38 -6.97
CA PRO A 67 -15.36 -17.48 -7.64
C PRO A 67 -15.30 -17.70 -9.16
N ASP A 68 -15.67 -18.89 -9.64
CA ASP A 68 -15.60 -19.25 -11.07
C ASP A 68 -16.82 -18.75 -11.85
N LYS A 69 -17.86 -18.28 -11.16
CA LYS A 69 -19.09 -17.77 -11.75
C LYS A 69 -19.32 -16.35 -11.28
N THR A 70 -19.31 -15.40 -12.23
CA THR A 70 -19.70 -14.02 -11.93
C THR A 70 -21.11 -14.00 -11.33
N PRO A 71 -21.29 -13.49 -10.11
CA PRO A 71 -22.60 -13.40 -9.47
C PRO A 71 -23.54 -12.53 -10.29
N ASP A 72 -24.79 -12.97 -10.42
CA ASP A 72 -25.87 -12.19 -11.03
C ASP A 72 -26.45 -11.22 -9.99
N LEU A 73 -25.61 -10.25 -9.60
CA LEU A 73 -25.94 -9.21 -8.64
C LEU A 73 -25.88 -7.84 -9.32
N PRO A 74 -26.80 -6.92 -8.99
CA PRO A 74 -26.81 -5.59 -9.58
C PRO A 74 -25.48 -4.88 -9.30
N ASN A 75 -24.90 -4.29 -10.35
CA ASN A 75 -23.63 -3.54 -10.31
C ASN A 75 -22.41 -4.37 -9.88
N PHE A 76 -22.46 -5.72 -9.92
CA PHE A 76 -21.35 -6.56 -9.48
C PHE A 76 -20.05 -6.25 -10.23
N ALA A 77 -20.08 -6.25 -11.57
CA ALA A 77 -18.89 -6.06 -12.38
C ALA A 77 -18.22 -4.69 -12.13
N GLU A 78 -19.01 -3.62 -12.04
CA GLU A 78 -18.50 -2.28 -11.72
C GLU A 78 -17.91 -2.23 -10.31
N THR A 79 -18.61 -2.81 -9.33
CA THR A 79 -18.16 -2.84 -7.94
C THR A 79 -16.88 -3.64 -7.79
N PHE A 80 -16.77 -4.80 -8.45
CA PHE A 80 -15.59 -5.64 -8.45
C PHE A 80 -14.39 -4.93 -9.10
N ALA A 81 -14.59 -4.29 -10.25
CA ALA A 81 -13.56 -3.51 -10.92
C ALA A 81 -13.06 -2.36 -10.04
N ARG A 82 -13.98 -1.61 -9.42
CA ARG A 82 -13.63 -0.53 -8.48
C ARG A 82 -12.89 -1.06 -7.27
N GLN A 83 -13.39 -2.09 -6.60
CA GLN A 83 -12.78 -2.65 -5.38
C GLN A 83 -11.42 -3.29 -5.65
N SER A 84 -11.19 -3.74 -6.88
CA SER A 84 -9.90 -4.29 -7.33
C SER A 84 -8.94 -3.20 -7.84
N SER A 85 -9.40 -1.96 -8.02
CA SER A 85 -8.61 -0.87 -8.56
C SER A 85 -7.58 -0.36 -7.54
N TRP A 86 -6.49 0.21 -8.04
CA TRP A 86 -5.45 0.81 -7.19
C TRP A 86 -5.98 2.09 -6.52
N GLU A 87 -6.76 2.88 -7.25
CA GLU A 87 -7.38 4.12 -6.78
C GLU A 87 -8.27 3.88 -5.55
N TRP A 88 -8.94 2.71 -5.50
CA TRP A 88 -9.72 2.31 -4.35
C TRP A 88 -8.83 1.79 -3.20
N ASN A 89 -7.97 0.82 -3.46
CA ASN A 89 -7.21 0.13 -2.42
C ASN A 89 -6.11 1.00 -1.77
N PHE A 90 -5.54 1.94 -2.52
CA PHE A 90 -4.42 2.77 -2.09
C PHE A 90 -4.67 4.26 -2.29
N GLY A 91 -5.37 4.62 -3.38
CA GLY A 91 -5.68 6.02 -3.70
C GLY A 91 -6.58 6.70 -2.67
N GLN A 92 -7.47 5.98 -1.97
CA GLN A 92 -8.33 6.57 -0.93
C GLN A 92 -7.62 6.84 0.41
N ALA A 93 -6.30 6.65 0.50
CA ALA A 93 -5.56 6.97 1.71
C ALA A 93 -5.72 8.47 2.07
N PRO A 94 -5.97 8.81 3.36
CA PRO A 94 -6.01 10.19 3.81
C PRO A 94 -4.71 10.93 3.48
N GLY A 95 -4.83 12.26 3.31
CA GLY A 95 -3.69 13.14 3.06
C GLY A 95 -2.55 12.86 4.03
N SER A 96 -1.36 12.59 3.50
CA SER A 96 -0.22 12.22 4.34
C SER A 96 1.07 12.86 3.88
N ARG A 97 1.87 13.30 4.87
CA ARG A 97 3.25 13.69 4.64
C ARG A 97 4.15 12.49 4.83
N ILE A 98 4.87 12.14 3.78
CA ILE A 98 5.81 11.03 3.74
C ILE A 98 7.21 11.61 3.63
N CYS A 99 8.09 11.23 4.56
CA CYS A 99 9.49 11.64 4.56
C CYS A 99 10.41 10.43 4.40
N TRP A 100 11.19 10.44 3.33
CA TRP A 100 12.23 9.46 3.05
C TRP A 100 13.60 10.08 3.27
N MET A 101 14.53 9.31 3.84
CA MET A 101 15.91 9.76 4.03
C MET A 101 16.84 8.64 3.61
N ASN A 102 17.77 8.96 2.72
CA ASN A 102 18.88 8.10 2.39
C ASN A 102 20.16 8.72 2.92
N ALA A 103 20.94 7.93 3.65
CA ALA A 103 22.29 8.29 4.07
C ALA A 103 23.24 7.26 3.45
N LEU A 104 23.45 7.35 2.13
CA LEU A 104 24.51 6.60 1.47
C LEU A 104 25.79 7.44 1.44
N ALA A 105 26.94 6.76 1.48
CA ALA A 105 28.25 7.37 1.51
C ALA A 105 28.55 8.11 0.19
N GLY A 106 28.21 9.41 0.14
CA GLY A 106 28.59 10.30 -0.97
C GLY A 106 27.57 11.39 -1.31
N ALA A 107 26.28 11.17 -1.00
CA ALA A 107 25.24 12.20 -1.07
C ALA A 107 24.07 11.78 -0.19
N ALA A 108 23.77 12.57 0.84
CA ALA A 108 22.53 12.43 1.58
C ALA A 108 21.42 13.14 0.79
N TRP A 109 20.31 12.44 0.59
CA TRP A 109 19.09 13.07 0.09
C TRP A 109 17.89 12.72 0.96
N LYS A 110 17.02 13.70 1.10
CA LYS A 110 15.78 13.61 1.84
C LYS A 110 14.64 14.07 0.95
N LEU A 111 13.66 13.20 0.73
CA LEU A 111 12.47 13.49 -0.06
C LEU A 111 11.27 13.64 0.87
N HIS A 112 10.51 14.72 0.67
CA HIS A 112 9.23 14.94 1.34
C HIS A 112 8.14 14.97 0.29
N PHE A 113 7.12 14.15 0.49
CA PHE A 113 5.94 14.12 -0.36
C PHE A 113 4.70 14.42 0.48
N ASP A 114 3.89 15.37 0.03
CA ASP A 114 2.51 15.49 0.46
C ASP A 114 1.67 14.70 -0.55
N VAL A 115 1.05 13.60 -0.11
CA VAL A 115 0.27 12.72 -0.97
C VAL A 115 -1.21 12.84 -0.62
N GLU A 116 -2.03 13.13 -1.63
CA GLU A 116 -3.49 13.17 -1.53
C GLU A 116 -4.10 12.37 -2.67
N LYS A 117 -5.10 11.54 -2.37
CA LYS A 117 -5.78 10.69 -3.36
C LYS A 117 -4.85 9.81 -4.19
N GLY A 118 -3.71 9.41 -3.61
CA GLY A 118 -2.66 8.63 -4.31
C GLY A 118 -1.76 9.45 -5.23
N HIS A 119 -1.92 10.77 -5.32
CA HIS A 119 -1.06 11.67 -6.10
C HIS A 119 -0.16 12.51 -5.20
N ILE A 120 1.08 12.74 -5.63
CA ILE A 120 2.00 13.65 -4.96
C ILE A 120 1.57 15.09 -5.27
N THR A 121 0.95 15.76 -4.30
CA THR A 121 0.52 17.17 -4.45
C THR A 121 1.67 18.16 -4.30
N ARG A 122 2.72 17.75 -3.57
CA ARG A 122 3.95 18.53 -3.39
C ARG A 122 5.11 17.58 -3.15
N ALA A 123 6.24 17.83 -3.81
CA ALA A 123 7.51 17.17 -3.57
C ALA A 123 8.60 18.18 -3.21
N GLN A 124 9.45 17.83 -2.24
CA GLN A 124 10.62 18.62 -1.88
C GLN A 124 11.83 17.71 -1.69
N VAL A 125 12.98 18.14 -2.21
CA VAL A 125 14.27 17.49 -1.98
C VAL A 125 15.14 18.37 -1.10
N PHE A 126 15.81 17.74 -0.15
CA PHE A 126 16.92 18.34 0.58
C PHE A 126 18.13 17.45 0.35
N THR A 127 19.24 18.03 -0.11
CA THR A 127 20.46 17.28 -0.41
C THR A 127 21.70 18.10 -0.09
N ASP A 128 22.79 17.41 0.27
CA ASP A 128 24.14 17.96 0.37
C ASP A 128 24.98 17.67 -0.89
N SER A 129 24.36 17.14 -1.95
CA SER A 129 25.00 16.90 -3.24
C SER A 129 25.62 18.18 -3.81
N LEU A 130 26.82 18.05 -4.38
CA LEU A 130 27.48 19.13 -5.13
C LEU A 130 26.73 19.49 -6.42
N ASN A 131 25.88 18.58 -6.92
CA ASN A 131 25.08 18.75 -8.13
C ASN A 131 23.58 18.60 -7.79
N PRO A 132 22.91 19.63 -7.22
CA PRO A 132 21.52 19.52 -6.79
C PRO A 132 20.50 19.63 -7.93
N ALA A 133 20.89 20.17 -9.10
CA ALA A 133 19.98 20.50 -10.18
C ALA A 133 19.08 19.34 -10.67
N PRO A 134 19.56 18.09 -10.87
CA PRO A 134 18.70 16.98 -11.27
C PRO A 134 17.66 16.62 -10.19
N LEU A 135 18.04 16.74 -8.91
CA LEU A 135 17.18 16.43 -7.77
C LEU A 135 16.08 17.48 -7.59
N GLU A 136 16.42 18.76 -7.78
CA GLU A 136 15.44 19.86 -7.76
C GLU A 136 14.47 19.75 -8.94
N ALA A 137 14.97 19.42 -10.13
CA ALA A 137 14.14 19.16 -11.30
C ALA A 137 13.18 17.99 -11.07
N LEU A 138 13.65 16.91 -10.43
CA LEU A 138 12.79 15.78 -10.05
C LEU A 138 11.65 16.21 -9.12
N ALA A 139 11.92 17.01 -8.09
CA ALA A 139 10.84 17.48 -7.21
C ALA A 139 9.75 18.25 -7.97
N GLY A 140 10.13 19.07 -8.96
CA GLY A 140 9.17 19.75 -9.82
C GLY A 140 8.31 18.78 -10.63
N ARG A 141 8.93 17.77 -11.24
CA ARG A 141 8.24 16.76 -12.08
C ARG A 141 7.34 15.83 -11.29
N LEU A 142 7.70 15.53 -10.04
CA LEU A 142 6.92 14.65 -9.20
C LEU A 142 5.59 15.27 -8.74
N GLN A 143 5.39 16.58 -8.89
CA GLN A 143 4.10 17.20 -8.59
C GLN A 143 3.02 16.72 -9.58
N GLY A 144 1.96 16.11 -9.05
CA GLY A 144 0.88 15.48 -9.80
C GLY A 144 1.14 14.01 -10.14
N CYS A 145 2.38 13.52 -9.99
CA CYS A 145 2.73 12.14 -10.27
C CYS A 145 2.01 11.19 -9.30
N LEU A 146 1.60 10.02 -9.81
CA LEU A 146 1.00 8.99 -8.99
C LEU A 146 2.07 8.45 -8.03
N TYR A 147 1.73 8.29 -6.75
CA TYR A 147 2.61 7.74 -5.73
C TYR A 147 2.73 6.20 -5.89
N ARG A 148 3.35 5.78 -6.98
CA ARG A 148 3.51 4.39 -7.41
C ARG A 148 4.92 4.17 -7.97
N THR A 149 5.53 3.03 -7.65
CA THR A 149 6.94 2.75 -7.96
C THR A 149 7.30 2.97 -9.43
N ASP A 150 6.53 2.42 -10.35
CA ASP A 150 6.74 2.54 -11.79
C ASP A 150 6.69 3.99 -12.29
N MET A 151 5.71 4.77 -11.84
CA MET A 151 5.57 6.19 -12.22
C MET A 151 6.74 7.03 -11.72
N LEU A 152 7.20 6.80 -10.50
CA LEU A 152 8.35 7.52 -9.95
C LEU A 152 9.66 7.15 -10.67
N GLN A 153 9.82 5.88 -11.07
CA GLN A 153 10.98 5.46 -11.85
C GLN A 153 10.98 6.09 -13.25
N GLN A 154 9.82 6.18 -13.90
CA GLN A 154 9.68 6.84 -15.19
C GLN A 154 10.11 8.32 -15.13
N GLU A 155 9.72 9.04 -14.08
CA GLU A 155 10.13 10.44 -13.89
C GLU A 155 11.64 10.58 -13.69
N CYS A 156 12.26 9.65 -12.95
CA CYS A 156 13.73 9.61 -12.81
C CYS A 156 14.43 9.31 -14.13
N GLU A 157 13.92 8.37 -14.93
CA GLU A 157 14.48 8.02 -16.23
C GLU A 157 14.33 9.15 -17.25
N ALA A 158 13.21 9.88 -17.22
CA ALA A 158 12.97 11.03 -18.08
C ALA A 158 13.97 12.19 -17.83
N LEU A 159 14.60 12.26 -16.66
CA LEU A 159 15.63 13.25 -16.35
C LEU A 159 17.00 12.94 -16.98
N LEU A 160 17.24 11.68 -17.37
CA LEU A 160 18.50 11.29 -18.02
C LEU A 160 18.72 12.03 -19.35
N VAL A 161 17.65 12.47 -19.99
CA VAL A 161 17.71 13.27 -21.23
C VAL A 161 18.28 14.66 -20.96
N ASP A 162 17.89 15.28 -19.84
CA ASP A 162 18.29 16.64 -19.50
C ASP A 162 19.61 16.69 -18.71
N PHE A 163 19.94 15.60 -18.01
CA PHE A 163 21.12 15.49 -17.14
C PHE A 163 21.94 14.22 -17.43
N PRO A 164 22.47 14.05 -18.66
CA PRO A 164 23.19 12.84 -19.05
C PRO A 164 24.50 12.64 -18.26
N GLU A 165 25.11 13.73 -17.78
CA GLU A 165 26.34 13.68 -16.98
C GLU A 165 26.13 13.09 -15.58
N GLN A 166 24.88 13.02 -15.10
CA GLN A 166 24.50 12.49 -13.78
C GLN A 166 23.72 11.16 -13.89
N GLU A 167 23.94 10.41 -14.97
CA GLU A 167 23.22 9.17 -15.25
C GLU A 167 23.33 8.17 -14.09
N LYS A 168 24.53 8.02 -13.52
CA LYS A 168 24.77 7.06 -12.45
C LYS A 168 23.94 7.39 -11.21
N GLU A 169 23.98 8.64 -10.77
CA GLU A 169 23.24 9.13 -9.60
C GLU A 169 21.73 9.00 -9.80
N LEU A 170 21.22 9.34 -10.99
CA LEU A 170 19.80 9.24 -11.32
C LEU A 170 19.30 7.78 -11.35
N ARG A 171 20.11 6.84 -11.83
CA ARG A 171 19.78 5.40 -11.79
C ARG A 171 19.79 4.84 -10.38
N GLU A 172 20.75 5.25 -9.55
CA GLU A 172 20.79 4.89 -8.13
C GLU A 172 19.57 5.44 -7.39
N LEU A 173 19.20 6.70 -7.64
CA LEU A 173 18.01 7.33 -7.10
C LEU A 173 16.72 6.62 -7.52
N SER A 174 16.58 6.29 -8.81
CA SER A 174 15.42 5.54 -9.33
C SER A 174 15.25 4.19 -8.61
N THR A 175 16.35 3.44 -8.47
CA THR A 175 16.36 2.15 -7.77
C THR A 175 16.00 2.32 -6.29
N TRP A 176 16.53 3.35 -5.64
CA TRP A 176 16.26 3.62 -4.24
C TRP A 176 14.80 4.05 -4.00
N ILE A 177 14.24 4.97 -4.81
CA ILE A 177 12.85 5.41 -4.70
C ILE A 177 11.90 4.21 -4.87
N ALA A 178 12.20 3.32 -5.83
CA ALA A 178 11.42 2.11 -6.03
C ALA A 178 11.37 1.22 -4.79
N GLY A 179 12.49 1.07 -4.09
CA GLY A 179 12.58 0.31 -2.84
C GLY A 179 11.95 1.01 -1.63
N ALA A 180 11.94 2.35 -1.62
CA ALA A 180 11.34 3.14 -0.55
C ALA A 180 9.81 3.13 -0.60
N VAL A 181 9.23 3.22 -1.80
CA VAL A 181 7.78 3.35 -1.97
C VAL A 181 7.02 2.02 -1.86
N ARG A 182 7.69 0.88 -2.09
CA ARG A 182 7.16 -0.47 -1.78
C ARG A 182 6.84 -0.65 -0.29
#